data_AF-A0A011PPX6-F1
#
_entry.id   AF-A0A011PPX6-F1
#
_cell.length_a   1.000
_cell.length_b   1.000
_cell.length_c   1.000
_cell.angle_alpha   90.00
_cell.angle_beta   90.00
_cell.angle_gamma   90.00
#
_symmetry.space_group_name_H-M   'P 1'
#
loop_
_entity.id
_entity.type
_entity.pdbx_description
1 polymer ?
#
loop_
_entity_poly.entity_id
_entity_poly.type
_entity_poly.pdbx_seq_one_letter_code
_entity_poly.pdbx_strand_id
1 'polypeptide(L)'
;MGDIPLRIYHNNRCSKSRAACQLIADRGFEVEVVDYLKTPPSRDELRALLDKLGMKPAELVRRGEADSCVAAKRCSRKTTPDVR
;
A
#
# COMPACT_ATOMS: atom_id res chain seq x y z
N MET A 1 -3.86 26.52 -10.99
CA MET A 1 -3.53 25.24 -11.65
C MET A 1 -2.61 24.45 -10.73
N GLY A 2 -2.96 23.27 -10.25
CA GLY A 2 -4.12 22.47 -10.61
C GLY A 2 -4.50 21.53 -9.49
N ASP A 3 -5.80 21.31 -9.44
CA ASP A 3 -6.47 20.18 -8.81
C ASP A 3 -5.86 18.90 -9.39
N ILE A 4 -4.84 18.37 -8.72
CA ILE A 4 -4.38 17.01 -8.96
C ILE A 4 -5.38 16.15 -8.22
N PRO A 5 -6.23 15.36 -8.91
CA PRO A 5 -7.19 14.51 -8.23
C PRO A 5 -6.42 13.52 -7.36
N LEU A 6 -6.46 13.73 -6.04
CA LEU A 6 -5.75 12.86 -5.10
C LEU A 6 -6.60 11.63 -4.87
N ARG A 7 -6.21 10.51 -5.48
CA ARG A 7 -6.87 9.22 -5.28
C ARG A 7 -6.34 8.53 -4.04
N ILE A 8 -7.24 8.13 -3.14
CA ILE A 8 -6.92 7.41 -1.92
C ILE A 8 -7.56 6.03 -1.98
N TYR A 9 -6.73 5.00 -1.95
CA TYR A 9 -7.18 3.63 -1.76
C TYR A 9 -7.43 3.38 -0.27
N HIS A 10 -8.69 3.42 0.14
CA HIS A 10 -9.10 3.34 1.53
C HIS A 10 -9.83 2.03 1.83
N ASN A 11 -9.62 1.48 3.04
CA ASN A 11 -10.44 0.40 3.58
C ASN A 11 -11.21 0.90 4.79
N ASN A 12 -12.55 0.85 4.72
CA ASN A 12 -13.44 1.35 5.76
C ASN A 12 -13.29 0.62 7.10
N ARG A 13 -12.68 -0.57 7.15
CA ARG A 13 -12.41 -1.28 8.43
C ARG A 13 -11.14 -0.82 9.13
N CYS A 14 -10.29 0.00 8.50
CA CYS A 14 -9.00 0.39 9.06
C CYS A 14 -9.03 1.77 9.73
N SER A 15 -8.92 1.80 11.06
CA SER A 15 -8.91 3.06 11.84
C SER A 15 -7.80 4.04 11.41
N LYS A 16 -6.62 3.53 11.03
CA LYS A 16 -5.50 4.36 10.52
C LYS A 16 -5.84 5.04 9.20
N SER A 17 -6.55 4.33 8.33
CA SER A 17 -6.95 4.85 7.03
C SER A 17 -8.05 5.91 7.19
N ARG A 18 -8.94 5.78 8.19
CA ARG A 18 -9.94 6.82 8.50
C ARG A 18 -9.29 8.11 9.02
N ALA A 19 -8.29 7.99 9.89
CA ALA A 19 -7.51 9.14 10.36
C ALA A 19 -6.81 9.87 9.20
N ALA A 20 -6.27 9.13 8.22
CA ALA A 20 -5.69 9.73 7.01
C ALA A 20 -6.73 10.50 6.17
N CYS A 21 -7.93 9.94 5.96
CA CYS A 21 -9.01 10.65 5.26
C CYS A 21 -9.45 11.92 5.99
N GLN A 22 -9.53 11.90 7.33
CA GLN A 22 -9.86 13.08 8.12
C GLN A 22 -8.80 14.18 7.95
N LEU A 23 -7.51 13.85 8.09
CA LEU A 23 -6.41 14.81 7.91
C LEU A 23 -6.43 15.50 6.54
N ILE A 24 -6.91 14.81 5.52
CA ILE A 24 -6.99 15.31 4.15
C ILE A 24 -8.22 16.20 3.97
N ALA A 25 -9.35 15.80 4.57
CA ALA A 25 -10.56 16.62 4.62
C ALA A 25 -10.34 17.93 5.40
N ASP A 26 -9.64 17.87 6.55
CA ASP A 26 -9.27 19.05 7.35
C ASP A 26 -8.40 20.06 6.58
N ARG A 27 -7.61 19.58 5.61
CA ARG A 27 -6.78 20.42 4.76
C ARG A 27 -7.52 20.98 3.55
N GLY A 28 -8.78 20.60 3.34
CA GLY A 28 -9.61 21.09 2.24
C GLY A 28 -9.19 20.59 0.86
N PHE A 29 -8.50 19.45 0.77
CA PHE A 29 -8.17 18.84 -0.53
C PHE A 29 -9.34 18.00 -1.03
N GLU A 30 -9.72 18.17 -2.30
CA GLU A 30 -10.65 17.27 -2.97
C GLU A 30 -9.96 15.94 -3.31
N VAL A 31 -10.45 14.86 -2.72
CA VAL A 31 -9.86 13.53 -2.86
C VAL A 31 -10.88 12.49 -3.26
N GLU A 32 -10.51 11.62 -4.17
CA GLU A 32 -11.34 10.51 -4.62
C GLU A 32 -11.02 9.29 -3.75
N VAL A 33 -11.97 8.91 -2.89
CA VAL A 33 -11.83 7.75 -2.00
C VAL A 33 -12.30 6.49 -2.74
N VAL A 34 -11.36 5.63 -3.10
CA VAL A 34 -11.62 4.36 -3.81
C VAL A 34 -11.51 3.19 -2.83
N ASP A 35 -12.59 2.43 -2.65
CA ASP A 35 -12.59 1.20 -1.85
C ASP A 35 -12.03 0.04 -2.68
N TYR A 36 -10.73 -0.22 -2.52
CA TYR A 36 -10.02 -1.23 -3.32
C TYR A 36 -10.54 -2.65 -3.12
N LEU A 37 -11.30 -2.92 -2.05
CA LEU A 37 -11.93 -4.22 -1.83
C LEU A 37 -13.19 -4.39 -2.69
N LYS A 38 -13.88 -3.30 -3.03
CA LYS A 38 -15.09 -3.30 -3.86
C LYS A 38 -14.79 -3.11 -5.34
N THR A 39 -13.88 -2.19 -5.63
CA THR A 39 -13.43 -1.83 -6.97
C THR A 39 -11.94 -2.14 -7.07
N PRO A 40 -11.56 -3.41 -7.28
CA PRO A 40 -10.17 -3.78 -7.43
C PRO A 40 -9.60 -3.13 -8.70
N PRO A 41 -8.46 -2.41 -8.63
CA PRO A 41 -7.81 -1.85 -9.80
C PRO A 41 -7.28 -2.95 -10.73
N SER A 42 -7.15 -2.62 -12.01
CA SER A 42 -6.64 -3.57 -13.00
C SER A 42 -5.14 -3.84 -12.81
N ARG A 43 -4.64 -4.96 -13.35
CA ARG A 43 -3.22 -5.35 -13.22
C ARG A 43 -2.27 -4.26 -13.74
N ASP A 44 -2.63 -3.61 -14.84
CA ASP A 44 -1.82 -2.53 -15.43
C ASP A 44 -1.82 -1.25 -14.57
N GLU A 45 -2.94 -0.93 -13.93
CA GLU A 45 -3.01 0.20 -12.98
C GLU A 45 -2.17 -0.08 -11.73
N LEU A 46 -2.22 -1.30 -11.19
CA LEU A 46 -1.38 -1.71 -10.08
C LEU A 46 0.11 -1.62 -10.41
N ARG A 47 0.51 -2.00 -11.62
CA ARG A 47 1.90 -1.85 -12.09
C ARG A 47 2.30 -0.38 -12.12
N ALA A 48 1.49 0.48 -12.74
CA ALA A 48 1.76 1.91 -12.79
C ALA A 48 1.85 2.54 -11.38
N LEU A 49 1.04 2.08 -10.42
CA LEU A 49 1.12 2.51 -9.02
C LEU A 49 2.43 2.05 -8.36
N LEU A 50 2.85 0.82 -8.58
CA LEU A 50 4.11 0.29 -8.07
C LEU A 50 5.33 1.01 -8.64
N ASP A 51 5.30 1.34 -9.94
CA ASP A 51 6.36 2.13 -10.58
C ASP A 51 6.45 3.54 -9.97
N LYS A 52 5.30 4.19 -9.70
CA LYS A 52 5.26 5.49 -9.01
C LYS A 52 5.78 5.43 -7.58
N LEU A 53 5.53 4.33 -6.88
CA LEU A 53 6.00 4.10 -5.50
C LEU A 53 7.47 3.67 -5.45
N GLY A 54 8.03 3.18 -6.56
CA GLY A 54 9.39 2.62 -6.60
C GLY A 54 9.56 1.37 -5.74
N MET A 55 8.47 0.68 -5.40
CA MET A 55 8.47 -0.47 -4.49
C MET A 55 8.11 -1.76 -5.21
N LYS A 56 8.61 -2.89 -4.70
CA LYS A 56 8.20 -4.20 -5.24
C LYS A 56 6.78 -4.54 -4.79
N PRO A 57 6.00 -5.28 -5.60
CA PRO A 57 4.66 -5.73 -5.21
C PRO A 57 4.64 -6.47 -3.87
N ALA A 58 5.70 -7.22 -3.56
CA ALA A 58 5.85 -7.94 -2.30
C ALA A 58 5.97 -7.03 -1.06
N GLU A 59 6.38 -5.77 -1.24
CA GLU A 59 6.49 -4.80 -0.15
C GLU A 59 5.15 -4.09 0.12
N LEU A 60 4.27 -4.04 -0.88
CA LEU A 60 2.89 -3.54 -0.74
C LEU A 60 2.01 -4.52 0.06
N VAL A 61 2.30 -5.81 -0.01
CA VAL A 61 1.54 -6.84 0.72
C VAL A 61 1.81 -6.70 2.22
N ARG A 62 0.73 -6.49 2.99
CA ARG A 62 0.77 -6.33 4.43
C ARG A 62 1.10 -7.67 5.11
N ARG A 63 2.36 -7.87 5.49
CA ARG A 63 2.92 -9.10 6.11
C ARG A 63 2.40 -9.44 7.53
N GLY A 64 1.31 -8.83 7.98
CA GLY A 64 0.81 -8.94 9.37
C GLY A 64 -0.46 -9.75 9.56
N GLU A 65 -1.13 -10.18 8.48
CA GLU A 65 -2.31 -11.05 8.54
C GLU A 65 -1.99 -12.31 7.72
N ALA A 66 -2.29 -13.49 8.26
CA ALA A 66 -1.74 -14.79 7.90
C ALA A 66 -2.16 -15.37 6.51
N ASP A 67 -2.40 -14.55 5.49
CA ASP A 67 -2.84 -15.03 4.18
C ASP A 67 -2.06 -14.38 3.04
N SER A 68 -0.87 -14.92 2.76
CA SER A 68 -0.21 -14.94 1.43
C SER A 68 1.16 -15.60 1.54
N CYS A 69 1.16 -16.84 2.02
CA CYS A 69 2.24 -17.77 1.78
C CYS A 69 2.19 -18.18 0.30
N VAL A 70 2.72 -17.34 -0.60
CA VAL A 70 3.14 -17.78 -1.94
C VAL A 70 4.59 -17.36 -2.15
N ALA A 71 5.44 -18.28 -1.71
CA ALA A 71 6.86 -18.47 -1.97
C ALA A 71 7.55 -17.55 -2.99
N ALA A 72 8.65 -16.96 -2.55
CA ALA A 72 9.89 -16.94 -3.33
C ALA A 72 11.08 -17.20 -2.41
N LYS A 73 11.49 -18.46 -2.32
CA LYS A 73 12.77 -18.89 -1.76
C LYS A 73 13.91 -18.17 -2.49
N ARG A 74 14.73 -17.43 -1.76
CA ARG A 74 16.19 -17.61 -1.87
C ARG A 74 16.84 -17.41 -0.51
N CYS A 75 17.03 -18.57 0.12
CA CYS A 75 18.01 -18.84 1.14
C CYS A 75 19.31 -18.08 0.83
N SER A 76 19.68 -17.15 1.72
CA SER A 76 21.07 -16.74 1.90
C SER A 76 21.32 -16.85 3.40
N ARG A 77 21.69 -18.05 3.84
CA ARG A 77 22.42 -18.22 5.10
C ARG A 77 23.64 -17.30 5.02
N LYS A 78 23.55 -16.14 5.67
CA LYS A 78 24.73 -15.42 6.15
C LYS A 78 24.72 -15.54 7.66
N THR A 79 25.15 -16.72 8.10
CA THR A 79 25.89 -16.88 9.34
C THR A 79 26.98 -15.81 9.39
N THR A 80 27.06 -15.07 10.49
CA THR A 80 28.30 -14.72 11.23
C THR A 80 27.96 -13.85 12.45
N PRO A 81 28.82 -13.85 13.49
CA PRO A 81 28.40 -14.21 14.84
C PRO A 81 28.24 -13.00 15.75
N ASP A 82 27.64 -13.28 16.90
CA ASP A 82 27.87 -12.62 18.18
C ASP A 82 29.27 -11.98 18.28
N VAL A 83 29.32 -10.65 18.42
CA VAL A 83 30.52 -9.92 18.84
C VAL A 83 30.12 -8.86 19.87
N ARG A 84 30.31 -9.27 21.13
CA ARG A 84 30.68 -8.52 22.34
C ARG A 84 29.59 -7.94 23.24
#